data_AF-A0A3D3RTP8-F1
#
_entry.id   AF-A0A3D3RTP8-F1
#
_cell.length_a   1.000
_cell.length_b   1.000
_cell.length_c   1.000
_cell.angle_alpha   90.00
_cell.angle_beta   90.00
_cell.angle_gamma   90.00
#
_symmetry.space_group_name_H-M   'P 1'
#
loop_
_entity.id
_entity.type
_entity.pdbx_description
1 polymer ?
#
loop_
_entity_poly.entity_id
_entity_poly.type
_entity_poly.pdbx_seq_one_letter_code
_entity_poly.pdbx_strand_id
1 'polypeptide(L)'
;MAYIKGQMELLQMGAYGEEKLREIYSRVYAQSEKMERLITQLATIMRLESQMPLKVERVSINQLFAEIEEEYEFIKEERNFFVDYLEEDKEIEVDKEYFKLALRNLIENAYKYSEKGARISLYFK
;
A
#
# COMPACT_ATOMS: atom_id res chain seq x y z
N MET A 1 5.49 -18.93 -3.36
CA MET A 1 6.57 -19.86 -2.95
C MET A 1 7.08 -20.76 -4.08
N ALA A 2 6.26 -21.63 -4.71
CA ALA A 2 6.75 -22.58 -5.73
C ALA A 2 7.49 -21.92 -6.91
N TYR A 3 6.97 -20.80 -7.42
CA TYR A 3 7.61 -20.04 -8.50
C TYR A 3 8.97 -19.44 -8.08
N ILE A 4 9.03 -18.70 -6.96
CA ILE A 4 10.28 -18.11 -6.45
C ILE A 4 11.35 -19.19 -6.26
N LYS A 5 10.97 -20.29 -5.60
CA LYS A 5 11.88 -21.41 -5.33
C LYS A 5 12.41 -22.03 -6.63
N GLY A 6 11.52 -22.32 -7.59
CA GLY A 6 11.92 -22.88 -8.89
C GLY A 6 12.82 -21.93 -9.71
N GLN A 7 12.57 -20.61 -9.66
CA GLN A 7 13.43 -19.63 -10.32
C GLN A 7 14.83 -19.55 -9.67
N MET A 8 14.91 -19.61 -8.34
CA MET A 8 16.19 -19.66 -7.62
C MET A 8 16.96 -20.95 -7.88
N GLU A 9 16.28 -22.09 -7.96
CA GLU A 9 16.89 -23.39 -8.33
C GLU A 9 17.49 -23.32 -9.75
N LEU A 10 16.75 -22.78 -10.72
CA LEU A 10 17.24 -22.60 -12.10
C LEU A 10 18.41 -21.60 -12.20
N LEU A 11 18.39 -20.52 -11.40
CA LEU A 11 19.53 -19.61 -11.26
C LEU A 11 20.76 -20.32 -10.70
N GLN A 12 20.59 -21.14 -9.66
CA GLN A 12 21.68 -21.90 -9.04
C GLN A 12 22.27 -22.95 -9.99
N MET A 13 21.45 -23.51 -10.90
CA MET A 13 21.89 -24.43 -11.95
C MET A 13 22.53 -23.73 -13.15
N GLY A 14 22.61 -22.38 -13.16
CA GLY A 14 23.18 -21.62 -14.27
C GLY A 14 22.33 -21.67 -15.54
N ALA A 15 21.02 -21.91 -15.42
CA ALA A 15 20.12 -22.10 -16.56
C ALA A 15 19.81 -20.80 -17.36
N TYR A 16 20.32 -19.65 -16.90
CA TYR A 16 20.03 -18.34 -17.48
C TYR A 16 21.32 -17.63 -17.91
N GLY A 17 21.29 -17.05 -19.12
CA GLY A 17 22.32 -16.09 -19.55
C GLY A 17 22.19 -14.75 -18.83
N GLU A 18 23.27 -13.94 -18.86
CA GLU A 18 23.36 -12.66 -18.13
C GLU A 18 22.20 -11.69 -18.43
N GLU A 19 21.71 -11.67 -19.68
CA GLU A 19 20.62 -10.79 -20.11
C GLU A 19 19.28 -11.12 -19.41
N LYS A 20 19.01 -12.41 -19.13
CA LYS A 20 17.78 -12.87 -18.46
C LYS A 20 17.87 -12.77 -16.93
N LEU A 21 19.07 -12.66 -16.37
CA LEU A 21 19.27 -12.62 -14.92
C LEU A 21 18.50 -11.45 -14.29
N ARG A 22 18.62 -10.26 -14.90
CA ARG A 22 17.99 -9.03 -14.40
C ARG A 22 16.46 -9.15 -14.39
N GLU A 23 15.87 -9.69 -15.45
CA GLU A 23 14.42 -9.91 -15.54
C GLU A 23 13.92 -10.86 -14.45
N ILE A 24 14.66 -11.93 -14.17
CA ILE A 24 14.29 -12.91 -13.16
C ILE A 24 14.40 -12.34 -11.76
N TYR A 25 15.47 -11.58 -11.48
CA TYR A 25 15.58 -10.86 -10.21
C TYR A 25 14.40 -9.92 -9.99
N SER A 26 14.03 -9.11 -10.98
CA SER A 26 12.87 -8.22 -10.89
C SER A 26 11.57 -9.00 -10.64
N ARG A 27 11.36 -10.14 -11.29
CA ARG A 27 10.17 -10.98 -11.09
C ARG A 27 10.12 -11.63 -9.71
N VAL A 28 11.26 -12.15 -9.23
CA VAL A 28 11.37 -12.75 -7.90
C VAL A 28 11.11 -11.68 -6.82
N TYR A 29 11.70 -10.51 -6.98
CA TYR A 29 11.50 -9.37 -6.08
C TYR A 29 10.02 -8.95 -6.02
N ALA A 30 9.38 -8.70 -7.16
CA ALA A 30 7.97 -8.34 -7.22
C ALA A 30 7.05 -9.42 -6.60
N GLN A 31 7.40 -10.69 -6.78
CA GLN A 31 6.66 -11.80 -6.21
C GLN A 31 6.85 -11.91 -4.69
N SER A 32 8.01 -11.50 -4.16
CA SER A 32 8.30 -11.40 -2.72
C SER A 32 7.47 -10.28 -2.08
N GLU A 33 7.48 -9.08 -2.66
CA GLU A 33 6.67 -7.95 -2.17
C GLU A 33 5.16 -8.29 -2.19
N LYS A 34 4.70 -9.00 -3.21
CA LYS A 34 3.31 -9.49 -3.26
C LYS A 34 3.00 -10.43 -2.09
N MET A 35 3.94 -11.30 -1.74
CA MET A 35 3.78 -12.23 -0.64
C MET A 35 3.76 -11.53 0.71
N GLU A 36 4.65 -10.56 0.91
CA GLU A 36 4.68 -9.70 2.09
C GLU A 36 3.35 -8.99 2.28
N ARG A 37 2.82 -8.35 1.22
CA ARG A 37 1.49 -7.72 1.26
C ARG A 37 0.37 -8.68 1.68
N LEU A 38 0.37 -9.91 1.16
CA LEU A 38 -0.65 -10.91 1.51
C LEU A 38 -0.55 -11.38 2.96
N ILE A 39 0.67 -11.56 3.48
CA ILE A 39 0.90 -11.93 4.88
C ILE A 39 0.43 -10.81 5.80
N THR A 40 0.77 -9.56 5.49
CA THR A 40 0.32 -8.40 6.26
C THR A 40 -1.21 -8.32 6.26
N GLN A 41 -1.86 -8.46 5.11
CA GLN A 41 -3.32 -8.47 5.02
C GLN A 41 -3.96 -9.59 5.86
N LEU A 42 -3.40 -10.80 5.82
CA LEU A 42 -3.90 -11.91 6.65
C LEU A 42 -3.75 -11.60 8.14
N ALA A 43 -2.60 -11.09 8.57
CA ALA A 43 -2.36 -10.72 9.96
C ALA A 43 -3.31 -9.61 10.44
N THR A 44 -3.58 -8.62 9.58
CA THR A 44 -4.58 -7.56 9.81
C THR A 44 -5.97 -8.18 10.02
N ILE A 45 -6.41 -9.08 9.15
CA ILE A 45 -7.72 -9.76 9.25
C ILE A 45 -7.80 -10.56 10.56
N MET A 46 -6.78 -11.37 10.86
CA MET A 46 -6.75 -12.15 12.11
C MET A 46 -6.86 -11.27 13.35
N ARG A 47 -6.23 -10.09 13.34
CA ARG A 47 -6.33 -9.13 14.45
C ARG A 47 -7.71 -8.48 14.53
N LEU A 48 -8.34 -8.18 13.40
CA LEU A 48 -9.72 -7.66 13.35
C LEU A 48 -10.77 -8.71 13.78
N GLU A 49 -10.54 -9.98 13.47
CA GLU A 49 -11.39 -11.10 13.93
C GLU A 49 -11.13 -11.48 15.39
N SER A 50 -9.93 -11.18 15.91
CA SER A 50 -9.65 -11.33 17.33
C SER A 50 -10.42 -10.29 18.13
N GLN A 51 -10.87 -10.63 19.34
CA GLN A 51 -11.47 -9.67 20.27
C GLN A 51 -10.43 -8.68 20.86
N MET A 52 -9.29 -8.46 20.20
CA MET A 52 -8.36 -7.43 20.62
C MET A 52 -9.03 -6.06 20.49
N PRO A 53 -9.01 -5.24 21.54
CA PRO A 53 -9.59 -3.91 21.47
C PRO A 53 -8.79 -3.04 20.48
N LEU A 54 -9.51 -2.28 19.67
CA LEU A 54 -8.93 -1.22 18.84
C LEU A 54 -8.28 -0.16 19.73
N LYS A 55 -7.15 0.39 19.31
CA LYS A 55 -6.49 1.52 19.97
C LYS A 55 -7.12 2.82 19.46
N VAL A 56 -8.36 3.07 19.85
CA VAL A 56 -9.07 4.28 19.46
C VAL A 56 -8.43 5.50 20.12
N GLU A 57 -8.04 6.48 19.31
CA GLU A 57 -7.49 7.76 19.74
C GLU A 57 -8.09 8.91 18.94
N ARG A 58 -8.00 10.12 19.48
CA ARG A 58 -8.38 11.33 18.75
C ARG A 58 -7.29 11.66 17.73
N VAL A 59 -7.70 11.79 16.48
CA VAL A 59 -6.81 12.04 15.35
C VAL A 59 -7.28 13.28 14.59
N SER A 60 -6.38 14.25 14.41
CA SER A 60 -6.58 15.39 13.51
C SER A 60 -6.71 14.89 12.07
N ILE A 61 -7.77 15.32 11.38
CA ILE A 61 -7.99 14.95 9.98
C ILE A 61 -6.92 15.58 9.09
N ASN A 62 -6.60 16.86 9.28
CA ASN A 62 -5.58 17.52 8.47
C ASN A 62 -4.20 16.88 8.66
N GLN A 63 -3.84 16.48 9.90
CA GLN A 63 -2.59 15.77 10.14
C GLN A 63 -2.56 14.40 9.46
N LEU A 64 -3.65 13.63 9.57
CA LEU A 64 -3.78 12.34 8.89
C LEU A 64 -3.67 12.47 7.36
N PHE A 65 -4.31 13.49 6.80
CA PHE A 65 -4.27 13.77 5.36
C PHE A 65 -2.87 14.15 4.90
N ALA A 66 -2.14 14.95 5.68
CA ALA A 66 -0.76 15.31 5.39
C ALA A 66 0.17 14.08 5.39
N GLU A 67 0.03 13.19 6.38
CA GLU A 67 0.81 11.94 6.42
C GLU A 67 0.53 11.06 5.19
N ILE A 68 -0.72 10.98 4.75
CA ILE A 68 -1.08 10.23 3.54
C ILE A 68 -0.52 10.93 2.31
N GLU A 69 -0.62 12.25 2.21
CA GLU A 69 -0.10 13.00 1.08
C GLU A 69 1.40 12.80 0.89
N GLU A 70 2.17 12.84 1.99
CA GLU A 70 3.62 12.59 2.01
C GLU A 70 3.96 11.18 1.52
N GLU A 71 3.22 10.15 1.95
CA GLU A 71 3.42 8.76 1.52
C GLU A 71 3.26 8.57 0.00
N TYR A 72 2.43 9.39 -0.65
CA TYR A 72 2.17 9.32 -2.09
C TYR A 72 2.92 10.39 -2.91
N GLU A 73 3.68 11.29 -2.26
CA GLU A 73 4.40 12.37 -2.93
C GLU A 73 5.43 11.85 -3.93
N PHE A 74 6.14 10.76 -3.61
CA PHE A 74 7.10 10.10 -4.51
C PHE A 74 6.45 9.43 -5.74
N ILE A 75 5.13 9.23 -5.72
CA ILE A 75 4.36 8.60 -6.82
C ILE A 75 3.54 9.66 -7.59
N LYS A 76 3.52 10.92 -7.12
CA LYS A 76 2.76 12.03 -7.73
C LYS A 76 3.19 12.33 -9.17
N GLU A 77 4.46 12.15 -9.55
CA GLU A 77 4.91 12.42 -10.92
C GLU A 77 4.16 11.60 -11.98
N GLU A 78 3.62 10.43 -11.61
CA GLU A 78 2.83 9.60 -12.52
C GLU A 78 1.32 9.68 -12.30
N ARG A 79 0.85 10.29 -11.19
CA ARG A 79 -0.54 10.13 -10.73
C ARG A 79 -1.16 11.40 -10.11
N ASN A 80 -2.34 11.77 -10.61
CA ASN A 80 -3.12 12.95 -10.24
C ASN A 80 -3.85 12.81 -8.89
N PHE A 81 -3.11 12.87 -7.77
CA PHE A 81 -3.66 12.80 -6.40
C PHE A 81 -3.69 14.16 -5.72
N PHE A 82 -4.86 14.51 -5.18
CA PHE A 82 -5.14 15.80 -4.55
C PHE A 82 -5.75 15.59 -3.17
N VAL A 83 -5.35 16.43 -2.23
CA VAL A 83 -5.87 16.42 -0.87
C VAL A 83 -6.54 17.75 -0.59
N ASP A 84 -7.82 17.69 -0.23
CA ASP A 84 -8.62 18.86 0.15
C ASP A 84 -8.63 18.95 1.69
N TYR A 85 -7.75 19.80 2.22
CA TYR A 85 -7.66 20.08 3.65
C TYR A 85 -8.86 20.88 4.16
N LEU A 86 -9.23 20.66 5.43
CA LEU A 86 -10.27 21.45 6.08
C LEU A 86 -9.71 22.81 6.49
N GLU A 87 -10.49 23.88 6.30
CA GLU A 87 -10.16 25.22 6.80
C GLU A 87 -10.06 25.24 8.33
N GLU A 88 -11.02 24.59 8.99
CA GLU A 88 -11.00 24.33 10.44
C GLU A 88 -10.79 22.83 10.66
N ASP A 89 -9.66 22.49 11.29
CA ASP A 89 -9.30 21.10 11.55
C ASP A 89 -10.31 20.45 12.50
N LYS A 90 -10.62 19.17 12.24
CA LYS A 90 -11.54 18.37 13.03
C LYS A 90 -10.81 17.15 13.57
N GLU A 91 -11.22 16.70 14.75
CA GLU A 91 -10.76 15.44 15.32
C GLU A 91 -11.79 14.33 15.09
N ILE A 92 -11.31 13.13 14.78
CA ILE A 92 -12.12 11.90 14.75
C ILE A 92 -11.58 10.89 15.75
N GLU A 93 -12.46 10.04 16.29
CA GLU A 93 -12.07 8.93 17.18
C GLU A 93 -11.93 7.65 16.36
N VAL A 94 -10.70 7.27 16.06
CA VAL A 94 -10.37 6.10 15.23
C VAL A 94 -9.13 5.39 15.75
N ASP A 95 -8.94 4.14 15.36
CA ASP A 95 -7.62 3.53 15.44
C ASP A 95 -6.79 4.02 14.25
N LYS A 96 -5.80 4.89 14.53
CA LYS A 96 -5.04 5.62 13.50
C LYS A 96 -4.40 4.69 12.47
N GLU A 97 -3.78 3.60 12.92
CA GLU A 97 -3.04 2.67 12.06
C GLU A 97 -4.00 1.95 11.11
N TYR A 98 -5.12 1.45 11.62
CA TYR A 98 -6.12 0.78 10.80
C TYR A 98 -6.84 1.74 9.85
N PHE A 99 -7.10 2.96 10.29
CA PHE A 99 -7.75 3.96 9.45
C PHE A 99 -6.83 4.39 8.29
N LYS A 100 -5.53 4.63 8.56
CA LYS A 100 -4.52 4.83 7.52
C LYS A 100 -4.46 3.65 6.55
N LEU A 101 -4.44 2.43 7.06
CA LEU A 101 -4.43 1.22 6.22
C LEU A 101 -5.67 1.14 5.31
N ALA A 102 -6.85 1.45 5.84
CA ALA A 102 -8.08 1.50 5.06
C ALA A 102 -8.01 2.54 3.94
N LEU A 103 -7.57 3.77 4.26
CA LEU A 103 -7.41 4.84 3.27
C LEU A 103 -6.40 4.47 2.18
N ARG A 104 -5.24 3.90 2.54
CA ARG A 104 -4.25 3.42 1.58
C ARG A 104 -4.81 2.37 0.64
N ASN A 105 -5.55 1.39 1.16
CA ASN A 105 -6.19 0.37 0.33
C ASN A 105 -7.18 0.98 -0.67
N LEU A 106 -7.94 2.00 -0.25
CA LEU A 106 -8.87 2.72 -1.14
C LEU A 106 -8.13 3.53 -2.22
N ILE A 107 -7.06 4.25 -1.84
CA ILE A 107 -6.24 5.04 -2.76
C ILE A 107 -5.54 4.14 -3.77
N GLU A 108 -4.92 3.03 -3.33
CA GLU A 108 -4.30 2.04 -4.21
C GLU A 108 -5.31 1.42 -5.18
N ASN A 109 -6.53 1.13 -4.72
CA ASN A 109 -7.59 0.66 -5.58
C ASN A 109 -7.97 1.73 -6.62
N ALA A 110 -8.16 2.98 -6.21
CA ALA A 110 -8.43 4.08 -7.14
C ALA A 110 -7.34 4.18 -8.21
N TYR A 111 -6.08 4.08 -7.80
CA TYR A 111 -4.91 4.07 -8.66
C TYR A 111 -4.83 2.89 -9.63
N LYS A 112 -5.27 1.71 -9.21
CA LYS A 112 -5.21 0.49 -10.01
C LYS A 112 -6.35 0.40 -11.03
N TYR A 113 -7.53 0.88 -10.65
CA TYR A 113 -8.76 0.66 -11.40
C TYR A 113 -9.28 1.90 -12.14
N SER A 114 -8.66 3.07 -11.96
CA SER A 114 -8.97 4.27 -12.75
C SER A 114 -8.12 4.34 -14.02
N GLU A 115 -8.62 5.04 -15.02
CA GLU A 115 -7.88 5.34 -16.24
C GLU A 115 -6.59 6.12 -15.96
N LYS A 116 -5.59 6.00 -16.83
CA LYS A 116 -4.34 6.73 -16.70
C LYS A 116 -4.62 8.23 -16.75
N GLY A 117 -4.17 8.96 -15.72
CA GLY A 117 -4.41 10.40 -15.58
C GLY A 117 -5.74 10.77 -14.91
N ALA A 118 -6.54 9.80 -14.43
CA ALA A 118 -7.71 10.11 -13.64
C ALA A 118 -7.36 10.87 -12.36
N ARG A 119 -8.19 11.85 -11.99
CA ARG A 119 -8.07 12.61 -10.74
C ARG A 119 -8.58 11.79 -9.57
N ILE A 120 -7.77 11.68 -8.52
CA ILE A 120 -8.13 11.08 -7.24
C ILE A 120 -8.07 12.19 -6.18
N SER A 121 -9.15 12.36 -5.43
CA SER A 121 -9.25 13.38 -4.38
C SER A 121 -9.54 12.74 -3.03
N LEU A 122 -8.82 13.17 -1.99
CA LEU A 122 -9.08 12.86 -0.59
C LEU A 122 -9.68 14.11 0.08
N TYR A 123 -10.88 13.98 0.66
CA TYR A 123 -11.59 15.10 1.30
C TYR A 123 -12.46 14.60 2.46
N PHE A 124 -12.81 15.51 3.37
CA PHE A 124 -13.75 15.26 4.48
C PHE A 124 -14.91 16.27 4.43
N LYS A 125 -16.13 15.81 4.71
CA LYS A 125 -17.34 16.65 4.73
C LYS A 125 -17.86 16.80 6.16
#